data_AF-A0A413TKY7-F1
#
_entry.id   AF-A0A413TKY7-F1
#
_cell.length_a   1.000
_cell.length_b   1.000
_cell.length_c   1.000
_cell.angle_alpha   90.00
_cell.angle_beta   90.00
_cell.angle_gamma   90.00
#
_symmetry.space_group_name_H-M   'P 1'
#
loop_
_entity.id
_entity.type
_entity.pdbx_description
1 polymer ?
#
loop_
_entity_poly.entity_id
_entity_poly.type
_entity_poly.pdbx_seq_one_letter_code
_entity_poly.pdbx_strand_id
1 'polypeptide(L)'
;MKNEDSIYEVFLNTIDEDLRSMCKKNGKAEMPFPYPYCGEQDTERLAKALVDVLEKHSPDIPGLVPEQYRDDVHEARELLAAASLALLSLYFPQRDNCAHCMAILIGMFEHGSNPRFKSSGVRMFEQVTTGMKYSSEQGGYILSRFVRSIDYKRPCDHVHRDGSRGFTADEDDAVMFYKRYLKVQRHVFDTSPRFNFELCVKRPFEALSDNRENFYCMEEKMEIDLATKVRELQDRYTLNFAQAKEYDLLDKLMIDALLAYLRDGSVSIAARESYVAQTERLIDGAVKLPCATSPKEGADVDRIS
;
A
#
# COMPACT_ATOMS: atom_id res chain seq x y z
N MET A 1 -14.84 -5.54 -16.22
CA MET A 1 -14.41 -6.19 -17.48
C MET A 1 -13.88 -5.26 -18.59
N LYS A 2 -13.48 -4.00 -18.37
CA LYS A 2 -12.78 -3.20 -19.42
C LYS A 2 -11.36 -2.72 -19.04
N ASN A 3 -10.98 -2.74 -17.76
CA ASN A 3 -9.69 -2.22 -17.29
C ASN A 3 -8.65 -3.31 -17.01
N GLU A 4 -9.05 -4.47 -16.50
CA GLU A 4 -8.10 -5.55 -16.17
C GLU A 4 -7.51 -6.21 -17.42
N ASP A 5 -8.34 -6.48 -18.42
CA ASP A 5 -7.90 -6.96 -19.74
C ASP A 5 -6.86 -6.02 -20.37
N SER A 6 -6.99 -4.70 -20.15
CA SER A 6 -6.01 -3.71 -20.60
C SER A 6 -4.69 -3.80 -19.83
N ILE A 7 -4.74 -3.89 -18.50
CA ILE A 7 -3.54 -3.94 -17.65
C ILE A 7 -2.74 -5.21 -17.93
N TYR A 8 -3.41 -6.35 -18.02
CA TYR A 8 -2.76 -7.63 -18.23
C TYR A 8 -2.12 -7.72 -19.63
N GLU A 9 -2.81 -7.25 -20.67
CA GLU A 9 -2.23 -7.19 -22.02
C GLU A 9 -1.03 -6.25 -22.07
N VAL A 10 -1.08 -5.09 -21.40
CA VAL A 10 0.09 -4.19 -21.30
C VAL A 10 1.24 -4.85 -20.56
N PHE A 11 0.96 -5.58 -19.48
CA PHE A 11 1.96 -6.37 -18.74
C PHE A 11 2.60 -7.43 -19.63
N LEU A 12 1.81 -8.25 -20.34
CA LEU A 12 2.33 -9.25 -21.26
C LEU A 12 3.21 -8.64 -22.35
N ASN A 13 2.83 -7.46 -22.87
CA ASN A 13 3.62 -6.74 -23.86
C ASN A 13 4.93 -6.15 -23.31
N THR A 14 5.03 -5.97 -21.99
CA THR A 14 6.21 -5.41 -21.30
C THR A 14 7.27 -6.47 -21.02
N ILE A 15 6.87 -7.73 -20.81
CA ILE A 15 7.79 -8.86 -20.58
C ILE A 15 8.34 -9.43 -21.89
N ASP A 16 9.49 -10.09 -21.83
CA ASP A 16 10.15 -10.70 -22.99
C ASP A 16 9.34 -11.87 -23.59
N GLU A 17 9.66 -12.22 -24.84
CA GLU A 17 8.92 -13.22 -25.60
C GLU A 17 9.03 -14.62 -24.98
N ASP A 18 10.13 -14.95 -24.31
CA ASP A 18 10.31 -16.25 -23.66
C ASP A 18 9.34 -16.38 -22.48
N LEU A 19 9.31 -15.38 -21.58
CA LEU A 19 8.34 -15.31 -20.47
C LEU A 19 6.88 -15.24 -20.97
N ARG A 20 6.62 -14.46 -22.03
CA ARG A 20 5.28 -14.35 -22.63
C ARG A 20 4.82 -15.67 -23.25
N SER A 21 5.71 -16.42 -23.88
CA SER A 21 5.37 -17.71 -24.52
C SER A 21 4.90 -18.78 -23.53
N MET A 22 5.27 -18.64 -22.25
CA MET A 22 4.80 -19.50 -21.16
C MET A 22 3.32 -19.24 -20.79
N CYS A 23 2.79 -18.06 -21.11
CA CYS A 23 1.36 -17.76 -21.04
C CYS A 23 0.63 -18.36 -22.26
N LYS A 24 0.62 -19.70 -22.39
CA LYS A 24 -0.22 -20.34 -23.41
C LYS A 24 -1.68 -20.08 -23.08
N LYS A 25 -2.47 -19.64 -24.08
CA LYS A 25 -3.93 -19.48 -24.02
C LYS A 25 -4.59 -20.76 -23.50
N ASN A 26 -4.74 -20.89 -22.18
CA ASN A 26 -5.76 -21.73 -21.59
C ASN A 26 -7.07 -21.06 -21.96
N GLY A 27 -7.66 -21.45 -23.10
CA GLY A 27 -8.80 -20.79 -23.75
C GLY A 27 -10.11 -20.76 -22.95
N LYS A 28 -10.04 -20.96 -21.63
CA LYS A 28 -11.14 -20.91 -20.66
C LYS A 28 -10.75 -20.37 -19.27
N ALA A 29 -9.47 -20.07 -19.00
CA ALA A 29 -9.04 -19.56 -17.70
C ALA A 29 -8.84 -18.05 -17.76
N GLU A 30 -9.28 -17.33 -16.73
CA GLU A 30 -8.90 -15.94 -16.49
C GLU A 30 -7.38 -15.82 -16.54
N MET A 31 -6.92 -14.84 -17.31
CA MET A 31 -5.53 -14.51 -17.65
C MET A 31 -4.47 -14.97 -16.62
N PRO A 32 -3.86 -16.17 -16.79
CA PRO A 32 -2.95 -16.72 -15.81
C PRO A 32 -1.54 -16.15 -15.98
N PHE A 33 -0.89 -15.76 -14.87
CA PHE A 33 0.49 -15.26 -14.90
C PHE A 33 1.45 -16.28 -15.53
N PRO A 34 2.57 -15.82 -16.12
CA PRO A 34 3.64 -16.70 -16.56
C PRO A 34 4.03 -17.59 -15.38
N TYR A 35 3.99 -18.91 -15.55
CA TYR A 35 4.43 -19.83 -14.52
C TYR A 35 5.95 -19.82 -14.53
N PRO A 36 6.63 -19.24 -13.54
CA PRO A 36 8.08 -19.25 -13.53
C PRO A 36 8.49 -20.68 -13.14
N TYR A 37 8.93 -21.48 -14.11
CA TYR A 37 9.65 -22.71 -13.79
C TYR A 37 11.07 -22.44 -13.26
N CYS A 38 11.46 -21.19 -13.01
CA CYS A 38 12.85 -20.75 -13.13
C CYS A 38 13.31 -19.66 -12.12
N GLY A 39 13.26 -19.95 -10.81
CA GLY A 39 14.10 -19.29 -9.80
C GLY A 39 13.93 -17.78 -9.56
N GLU A 40 14.74 -17.27 -8.63
CA GLU A 40 14.78 -15.89 -8.15
C GLU A 40 14.72 -14.84 -9.27
N GLN A 41 15.58 -14.98 -10.30
CA GLN A 41 15.79 -13.93 -11.30
C GLN A 41 14.57 -13.68 -12.19
N ASP A 42 13.87 -14.72 -12.64
CA ASP A 42 12.70 -14.55 -13.51
C ASP A 42 11.50 -14.03 -12.72
N THR A 43 11.37 -14.45 -11.46
CA THR A 43 10.31 -13.96 -10.55
C THR A 43 10.50 -12.47 -10.25
N GLU A 44 11.73 -12.04 -10.00
CA GLU A 44 12.05 -10.63 -9.79
C GLU A 44 11.74 -9.79 -11.04
N ARG A 45 12.12 -10.27 -12.23
CA ARG A 45 11.80 -9.57 -13.50
C ARG A 45 10.30 -9.43 -13.74
N LEU A 46 9.52 -10.48 -13.47
CA LEU A 46 8.06 -10.45 -13.59
C LEU A 46 7.44 -9.46 -12.61
N ALA A 47 7.89 -9.47 -11.36
CA ALA A 47 7.42 -8.56 -10.33
C ALA A 47 7.67 -7.10 -10.71
N LYS A 48 8.88 -6.78 -11.18
CA LYS A 48 9.28 -5.44 -11.64
C LYS A 48 8.41 -4.94 -12.79
N ALA A 49 8.29 -5.76 -13.84
CA ALA A 49 7.47 -5.41 -14.99
C ALA A 49 5.99 -5.19 -14.61
N LEU A 50 5.47 -5.98 -13.66
CA LEU A 50 4.10 -5.80 -13.16
C LEU A 50 3.97 -4.50 -12.37
N VAL A 51 4.87 -4.23 -11.41
CA VAL A 51 4.85 -3.00 -10.60
C VAL A 51 4.92 -1.76 -11.48
N ASP A 52 5.82 -1.74 -12.47
CA ASP A 52 5.95 -0.63 -13.42
C ASP A 52 4.66 -0.34 -14.19
N VAL A 53 3.92 -1.39 -14.59
CA VAL A 53 2.65 -1.24 -15.27
C VAL A 53 1.57 -0.74 -14.31
N LEU A 54 1.54 -1.26 -13.08
CA LEU A 54 0.56 -0.90 -12.08
C LEU A 54 0.72 0.54 -11.59
N GLU A 55 1.94 1.00 -11.31
CA GLU A 55 2.20 2.37 -10.88
C GLU A 55 1.81 3.41 -11.93
N LYS A 56 1.90 3.05 -13.23
CA LYS A 56 1.40 3.91 -14.32
C LYS A 56 -0.12 3.94 -14.39
N HIS A 57 -0.80 2.83 -14.08
CA HIS A 57 -2.25 2.71 -14.18
C HIS A 57 -2.99 3.18 -12.92
N SER A 58 -2.42 2.96 -11.74
CA SER A 58 -2.91 3.47 -10.46
C SER A 58 -1.76 4.19 -9.74
N PRO A 59 -1.49 5.45 -10.12
CA PRO A 59 -0.46 6.24 -9.49
C PRO A 59 -0.83 6.62 -8.04
N ASP A 60 0.19 6.93 -7.26
CA ASP A 60 0.00 7.41 -5.89
C ASP A 60 -0.79 8.71 -5.81
N ILE A 61 -1.56 8.87 -4.74
CA ILE A 61 -2.08 10.19 -4.37
C ILE A 61 -0.90 11.06 -3.91
N PRO A 62 -0.73 12.26 -4.50
CA PRO A 62 0.25 13.21 -4.02
C PRO A 62 0.14 13.46 -2.51
N GLY A 63 1.26 13.32 -1.80
CA GLY A 63 1.33 13.51 -0.36
C GLY A 63 0.96 12.29 0.48
N LEU A 64 0.47 11.20 -0.11
CA LEU A 64 0.25 9.95 0.62
C LEU A 64 1.59 9.25 0.94
N VAL A 65 2.51 9.22 -0.03
CA VAL A 65 3.88 8.71 0.15
C VAL A 65 4.83 9.87 0.38
N PRO A 66 5.39 10.03 1.61
CA PRO A 66 6.44 11.02 1.86
C PRO A 66 7.65 10.80 0.94
N GLU A 67 8.26 11.87 0.45
CA GLU A 67 9.37 11.79 -0.50
C GLU A 67 10.53 10.92 0.00
N GLN A 68 10.84 11.00 1.29
CA GLN A 68 11.91 10.23 1.93
C GLN A 68 11.70 8.71 1.93
N TYR A 69 10.47 8.22 1.73
CA TYR A 69 10.15 6.78 1.73
C TYR A 69 9.76 6.25 0.34
N ARG A 70 9.90 7.06 -0.73
CA ARG A 70 9.48 6.63 -2.07
C ARG A 70 10.23 5.41 -2.57
N ASP A 71 11.56 5.41 -2.38
CA ASP A 71 12.41 4.30 -2.82
C ASP A 71 12.12 3.03 -1.99
N ASP A 72 11.93 3.16 -0.68
CA ASP A 72 11.55 2.04 0.20
C ASP A 72 10.19 1.45 -0.19
N VAL A 73 9.19 2.30 -0.47
CA VAL A 73 7.86 1.86 -0.89
C VAL A 73 7.93 1.15 -2.23
N HIS A 74 8.69 1.67 -3.19
CA HIS A 74 8.86 1.06 -4.50
C HIS A 74 9.58 -0.29 -4.40
N GLU A 75 10.70 -0.39 -3.67
CA GLU A 75 11.39 -1.66 -3.44
C GLU A 75 10.45 -2.67 -2.76
N ALA A 76 9.66 -2.23 -1.78
CA ALA A 76 8.72 -3.11 -1.10
C ALA A 76 7.56 -3.58 -2.01
N ARG A 77 7.11 -2.77 -2.98
CA ARG A 77 6.15 -3.20 -4.01
C ARG A 77 6.72 -4.35 -4.84
N GLU A 78 7.95 -4.21 -5.32
CA GLU A 78 8.63 -5.25 -6.10
C GLU A 78 8.80 -6.54 -5.29
N LEU A 79 9.28 -6.43 -4.04
CA LEU A 79 9.53 -7.58 -3.18
C LEU A 79 8.24 -8.30 -2.77
N LEU A 80 7.18 -7.55 -2.45
CA LEU A 80 5.89 -8.14 -2.12
C LEU A 80 5.26 -8.82 -3.35
N ALA A 81 5.35 -8.19 -4.52
CA ALA A 81 4.90 -8.78 -5.77
C ALA A 81 5.64 -10.08 -6.10
N ALA A 82 6.97 -10.10 -5.97
CA ALA A 82 7.80 -11.27 -6.19
C ALA A 82 7.43 -12.41 -5.22
N ALA A 83 7.29 -12.09 -3.93
CA ALA A 83 6.87 -13.05 -2.91
C ALA A 83 5.49 -13.65 -3.22
N SER A 84 4.52 -12.82 -3.61
CA SER A 84 3.17 -13.25 -3.97
C SER A 84 3.14 -14.09 -5.24
N LEU A 85 3.90 -13.74 -6.28
CA LEU A 85 3.98 -14.51 -7.54
C LEU A 85 4.59 -15.90 -7.31
N ALA A 86 5.68 -15.98 -6.53
CA ALA A 86 6.30 -17.25 -6.17
C ALA A 86 5.33 -18.12 -5.36
N LEU A 87 4.63 -17.52 -4.39
CA LEU A 87 3.63 -18.22 -3.57
C LEU A 87 2.46 -18.76 -4.40
N LEU A 88 1.90 -17.95 -5.30
CA LEU A 88 0.81 -18.38 -6.19
C LEU A 88 1.24 -19.56 -7.05
N SER A 89 2.41 -19.47 -7.65
CA SER A 89 2.94 -20.49 -8.56
C SER A 89 3.12 -21.84 -7.86
N LEU A 90 3.51 -21.85 -6.59
CA LEU A 90 3.77 -23.09 -5.84
C LEU A 90 2.52 -23.74 -5.25
N TYR A 91 1.57 -22.94 -4.78
CA TYR A 91 0.49 -23.44 -3.93
C TYR A 91 -0.90 -23.36 -4.58
N PHE A 92 -1.04 -22.65 -5.69
CA PHE A 92 -2.29 -22.56 -6.41
C PHE A 92 -2.20 -23.33 -7.73
N PRO A 93 -3.28 -24.00 -8.16
CA PRO A 93 -3.37 -24.55 -9.51
C PRO A 93 -3.15 -23.47 -10.56
N GLN A 94 -2.60 -23.82 -11.72
CA GLN A 94 -2.28 -22.84 -12.78
C GLN A 94 -3.47 -21.95 -13.20
N ARG A 95 -4.69 -22.49 -13.16
CA ARG A 95 -5.93 -21.73 -13.46
C ARG A 95 -6.25 -20.64 -12.43
N ASP A 96 -5.71 -20.76 -11.23
CA ASP A 96 -5.93 -19.87 -10.08
C ASP A 96 -4.70 -18.95 -9.86
N ASN A 97 -3.67 -19.05 -10.70
CA ASN A 97 -2.52 -18.15 -10.70
C ASN A 97 -2.80 -16.96 -11.62
N CYS A 98 -3.68 -16.05 -11.20
CA CYS A 98 -4.12 -14.91 -12.00
C CYS A 98 -4.03 -13.57 -11.22
N ALA A 99 -4.24 -12.47 -11.95
CA ALA A 99 -4.25 -11.11 -11.40
C ALA A 99 -5.18 -10.97 -10.18
N HIS A 100 -6.39 -11.52 -10.26
CA HIS A 100 -7.37 -11.48 -9.19
C HIS A 100 -6.87 -12.16 -7.90
N CYS A 101 -6.25 -13.34 -8.01
CA CYS A 101 -5.69 -14.04 -6.85
C CYS A 101 -4.50 -13.30 -6.24
N MET A 102 -3.68 -12.63 -7.07
CA MET A 102 -2.61 -11.77 -6.57
C MET A 102 -3.17 -10.55 -5.80
N ALA A 103 -4.22 -9.92 -6.32
CA ALA A 103 -4.93 -8.85 -5.62
C ALA A 103 -5.45 -9.33 -4.25
N ILE A 104 -6.05 -10.52 -4.19
CA ILE A 104 -6.51 -11.11 -2.92
C ILE A 104 -5.35 -11.27 -1.94
N LEU A 105 -4.23 -11.86 -2.37
CA LEU A 105 -3.08 -12.09 -1.48
C LEU A 105 -2.50 -10.79 -0.94
N ILE A 106 -2.34 -9.78 -1.79
CA ILE A 106 -1.80 -8.48 -1.41
C ILE A 106 -2.81 -7.72 -0.52
N GLY A 107 -4.11 -7.83 -0.80
CA GLY A 107 -5.17 -7.25 0.03
C GLY A 107 -5.25 -7.83 1.44
N MET A 108 -4.74 -9.04 1.68
CA MET A 108 -4.67 -9.66 3.02
C MET A 108 -3.62 -9.04 3.95
N PHE A 109 -2.78 -8.12 3.45
CA PHE A 109 -1.87 -7.34 4.28
C PHE A 109 -2.61 -6.16 4.89
N GLU A 110 -2.58 -6.06 6.20
CA GLU A 110 -3.25 -5.00 6.95
C GLU A 110 -2.20 -4.25 7.76
N HIS A 111 -2.30 -2.93 7.77
CA HIS A 111 -1.50 -2.09 8.64
C HIS A 111 -1.87 -2.39 10.10
N GLY A 112 -0.94 -2.99 10.84
CA GLY A 112 -1.12 -3.27 12.25
C GLY A 112 -0.75 -2.06 13.09
N SER A 113 -1.72 -1.43 13.76
CA SER A 113 -1.45 -0.40 14.79
C SER A 113 -0.78 -0.98 16.05
N ASN A 114 -0.58 -2.30 16.13
CA ASN A 114 0.17 -3.00 17.15
C ASN A 114 1.14 -4.00 16.51
N PRO A 115 2.44 -4.02 16.86
CA PRO A 115 3.41 -4.98 16.32
C PRO A 115 3.10 -6.46 16.63
N ARG A 116 2.14 -6.74 17.53
CA ARG A 116 1.63 -8.10 17.79
C ARG A 116 0.50 -8.50 16.83
N PHE A 117 -0.08 -7.55 16.10
CA PHE A 117 -1.11 -7.83 15.11
C PHE A 117 -0.46 -8.44 13.87
N LYS A 118 -0.90 -9.64 13.50
CA LYS A 118 -0.46 -10.31 12.27
C LYS A 118 -1.65 -10.43 11.35
N SER A 119 -1.58 -9.75 10.21
CA SER A 119 -2.59 -9.84 9.16
C SER A 119 -2.66 -11.25 8.58
N SER A 120 -3.73 -11.53 7.84
CA SER A 120 -3.91 -12.81 7.15
C SER A 120 -2.75 -13.11 6.19
N GLY A 121 -2.26 -12.09 5.47
CA GLY A 121 -1.11 -12.20 4.57
C GLY A 121 0.17 -12.61 5.31
N VAL A 122 0.50 -11.93 6.43
CA VAL A 122 1.64 -12.30 7.28
C VAL A 122 1.53 -13.75 7.76
N ARG A 123 0.35 -14.14 8.27
CA ARG A 123 0.12 -15.50 8.76
C ARG A 123 0.20 -16.56 7.66
N MET A 124 -0.07 -16.19 6.41
CA MET A 124 0.06 -17.08 5.26
C MET A 124 1.53 -17.35 4.96
N PHE A 125 2.35 -16.32 4.86
CA PHE A 125 3.79 -16.48 4.67
C PHE A 125 4.47 -17.16 5.87
N GLU A 126 4.02 -16.92 7.11
CA GLU A 126 4.49 -17.68 8.28
C GLU A 126 4.10 -19.16 8.22
N GLN A 127 2.90 -19.48 7.74
CA GLN A 127 2.46 -20.87 7.55
C GLN A 127 3.30 -21.60 6.51
N VAL A 128 3.62 -20.91 5.42
CA VAL A 128 4.56 -21.42 4.41
C VAL A 128 5.92 -21.65 5.06
N THR A 129 6.41 -20.65 5.81
CA THR A 129 7.73 -20.67 6.45
C THR A 129 7.85 -21.72 7.58
N THR A 130 6.78 -22.05 8.28
CA THR A 130 6.88 -22.96 9.45
C THR A 130 6.26 -24.32 9.19
N GLY A 131 5.47 -24.45 8.13
CA GLY A 131 4.52 -25.54 7.95
C GLY A 131 3.45 -25.62 9.05
N MET A 132 3.34 -24.59 9.89
CA MET A 132 2.45 -24.56 11.05
C MET A 132 1.44 -23.42 10.93
N LYS A 133 0.17 -23.71 11.20
CA LYS A 133 -0.91 -22.73 11.31
C LYS A 133 -1.13 -22.30 12.74
N TYR A 134 -1.34 -21.00 12.93
CA TYR A 134 -1.70 -20.42 14.23
C TYR A 134 -3.15 -20.79 14.59
N SER A 135 -3.37 -21.50 15.69
CA SER A 135 -4.70 -21.76 16.24
C SER A 135 -5.06 -20.69 17.27
N SER A 136 -5.96 -19.78 16.91
CA SER A 136 -6.49 -18.79 17.87
C SER A 136 -7.29 -19.42 19.00
N GLU A 137 -7.93 -20.57 18.75
CA GLU A 137 -8.79 -21.26 19.72
C GLU A 137 -8.00 -22.09 20.74
N GLN A 138 -6.84 -22.65 20.34
CA GLN A 138 -6.08 -23.57 21.19
C GLN A 138 -4.79 -22.96 21.75
N GLY A 139 -4.50 -21.70 21.44
CA GLY A 139 -3.29 -21.01 21.92
C GLY A 139 -1.97 -21.65 21.47
N GLY A 140 -2.00 -22.46 20.40
CA GLY A 140 -0.88 -23.29 19.94
C GLY A 140 -0.82 -23.43 18.42
N TYR A 141 0.19 -24.15 17.95
CA TYR A 141 0.42 -24.41 16.53
C TYR A 141 -0.17 -25.76 16.13
N ILE A 142 -0.85 -25.81 14.98
CA ILE A 142 -1.30 -27.04 14.33
C ILE A 142 -0.65 -27.17 12.96
N LEU A 143 -0.61 -28.38 12.40
CA LEU A 143 -0.11 -28.60 11.04
C LEU A 143 -0.88 -27.76 10.03
N SER A 144 -0.14 -27.09 9.14
CA SER A 144 -0.73 -26.29 8.07
C SER A 144 -1.59 -27.16 7.15
N ARG A 145 -2.67 -26.57 6.61
CA ARG A 145 -3.46 -27.16 5.52
C ARG A 145 -2.94 -26.72 4.14
N PHE A 146 -1.98 -25.82 4.11
CA PHE A 146 -1.39 -25.29 2.90
C PHE A 146 -0.46 -26.34 2.29
N VAL A 147 -0.81 -26.81 1.11
CA VAL A 147 -0.10 -27.87 0.37
C VAL A 147 0.21 -27.37 -1.03
N ARG A 148 1.38 -27.73 -1.56
CA ARG A 148 1.76 -27.35 -2.91
C ARG A 148 0.81 -27.95 -3.93
N SER A 149 0.48 -27.20 -4.96
CA SER A 149 -0.46 -27.64 -6.00
C SER A 149 0.11 -28.77 -6.85
N ILE A 150 1.45 -28.85 -6.97
CA ILE A 150 2.16 -29.80 -7.83
C ILE A 150 2.27 -31.21 -7.24
N ASP A 151 2.49 -31.34 -5.93
CA ASP A 151 2.78 -32.64 -5.29
C ASP A 151 1.98 -32.89 -4.01
N TYR A 152 1.08 -31.97 -3.65
CA TYR A 152 0.20 -32.06 -2.48
C TYR A 152 0.93 -32.23 -1.15
N LYS A 153 2.24 -31.90 -1.10
CA LYS A 153 3.01 -31.91 0.14
C LYS A 153 2.89 -30.58 0.87
N ARG A 154 2.95 -30.63 2.19
CA ARG A 154 3.12 -29.43 3.03
C ARG A 154 4.58 -28.99 3.03
N PRO A 155 4.87 -27.70 3.25
CA PRO A 155 6.24 -27.22 3.38
C PRO A 155 7.04 -28.02 4.43
N CYS A 156 6.44 -28.35 5.59
CA CYS A 156 7.10 -29.13 6.64
C CYS A 156 7.32 -30.62 6.33
N ASP A 157 6.66 -31.16 5.30
CA ASP A 157 6.75 -32.56 4.92
C ASP A 157 7.94 -32.81 3.97
N HIS A 158 8.61 -31.74 3.51
CA HIS A 158 9.79 -31.88 2.67
C HIS A 158 11.03 -32.24 3.48
N VAL A 159 11.81 -33.15 2.89
CA VAL A 159 13.04 -33.67 3.45
C VAL A 159 14.12 -33.50 2.40
N HIS A 160 15.15 -32.73 2.73
CA HIS A 160 16.33 -32.57 1.88
C HIS A 160 17.12 -33.88 1.80
N ARG A 161 18.03 -34.00 0.83
CA ARG A 161 18.87 -35.21 0.68
C ARG A 161 19.69 -35.55 1.94
N ASP A 162 19.99 -34.57 2.77
CA ASP A 162 20.73 -34.73 4.02
C ASP A 162 19.85 -35.12 5.22
N GLY A 163 18.54 -35.32 5.00
CA GLY A 163 17.58 -35.69 6.05
C GLY A 163 17.08 -34.51 6.88
N SER A 164 17.55 -33.28 6.63
CA SER A 164 16.99 -32.10 7.25
C SER A 164 15.59 -31.81 6.71
N ARG A 165 14.74 -31.24 7.55
CA ARG A 165 13.43 -30.72 7.15
C ARG A 165 13.57 -29.25 6.84
N GLY A 166 12.96 -28.80 5.74
CA GLY A 166 13.06 -27.42 5.28
C GLY A 166 12.29 -27.21 3.98
N PHE A 167 12.36 -25.99 3.45
CA PHE A 167 11.68 -25.58 2.22
C PHE A 167 12.31 -26.20 0.98
N THR A 168 11.57 -26.27 -0.11
CA THR A 168 12.20 -26.48 -1.42
C THR A 168 12.93 -25.23 -1.87
N ALA A 169 13.90 -25.38 -2.78
CA ALA A 169 14.59 -24.23 -3.39
C ALA A 169 13.59 -23.20 -3.96
N ASP A 170 12.47 -23.66 -4.53
CA ASP A 170 11.43 -22.76 -5.04
C ASP A 170 10.66 -22.02 -3.91
N GLU A 171 10.45 -22.68 -2.77
CA GLU A 171 9.81 -22.08 -1.59
C GLU A 171 10.76 -21.10 -0.87
N ASP A 172 12.08 -21.38 -0.93
CA ASP A 172 13.12 -20.47 -0.43
C ASP A 172 13.05 -19.11 -1.10
N ASP A 173 12.78 -19.05 -2.42
CA ASP A 173 12.65 -17.79 -3.15
C ASP A 173 11.47 -16.94 -2.62
N ALA A 174 10.29 -17.56 -2.45
CA ALA A 174 9.12 -16.88 -1.90
C ALA A 174 9.38 -16.34 -0.49
N VAL A 175 10.02 -17.15 0.36
CA VAL A 175 10.37 -16.78 1.75
C VAL A 175 11.47 -15.71 1.77
N MET A 176 12.43 -15.78 0.85
CA MET A 176 13.53 -14.83 0.72
C MET A 176 13.02 -13.44 0.34
N PHE A 177 12.21 -13.33 -0.72
CA PHE A 177 11.59 -12.07 -1.13
C PHE A 177 10.75 -11.48 0.01
N TYR A 178 9.93 -12.30 0.66
CA TYR A 178 9.11 -11.84 1.79
C TYR A 178 9.96 -11.34 2.97
N LYS A 179 11.06 -12.04 3.29
CA LYS A 179 11.99 -11.59 4.35
C LYS A 179 12.68 -10.27 3.99
N ARG A 180 13.00 -10.04 2.72
CA ARG A 180 13.53 -8.74 2.27
C ARG A 180 12.48 -7.65 2.41
N TYR A 181 11.23 -7.91 1.99
CA TYR A 181 10.11 -7.00 2.20
C TYR A 181 9.97 -6.61 3.68
N LEU A 182 10.00 -7.59 4.59
CA LEU A 182 9.91 -7.32 6.04
C LEU A 182 11.07 -6.46 6.57
N LYS A 183 12.27 -6.55 5.97
CA LYS A 183 13.39 -5.69 6.37
C LYS A 183 13.13 -4.23 6.01
N VAL A 184 12.64 -3.97 4.80
CA VAL A 184 12.28 -2.62 4.34
C VAL A 184 11.13 -2.07 5.18
N GLN A 185 10.06 -2.86 5.35
CA GLN A 185 8.92 -2.51 6.21
C GLN A 185 9.38 -2.12 7.63
N ARG A 186 10.25 -2.94 8.24
CA ARG A 186 10.75 -2.67 9.59
C ARG A 186 11.63 -1.42 9.66
N HIS A 187 12.47 -1.19 8.65
CA HIS A 187 13.29 0.02 8.58
C HIS A 187 12.44 1.28 8.61
N VAL A 188 11.37 1.32 7.81
CA VAL A 188 10.44 2.44 7.76
C VAL A 188 9.65 2.55 9.07
N PHE A 189 9.16 1.43 9.61
CA PHE A 189 8.41 1.41 10.86
C PHE A 189 9.24 1.92 12.06
N ASP A 190 10.49 1.50 12.19
CA ASP A 190 11.40 1.94 13.27
C ASP A 190 11.65 3.46 13.20
N THR A 191 11.54 4.06 12.01
CA THR A 191 11.71 5.51 11.78
C THR A 191 10.41 6.29 11.94
N SER A 192 9.29 5.73 11.49
CA SER A 192 7.96 6.36 11.54
C SER A 192 6.86 5.33 11.83
N PRO A 193 6.63 4.99 13.12
CA PRO A 193 5.71 3.92 13.51
C PRO A 193 4.23 4.14 13.15
N ARG A 194 3.88 5.37 12.78
CA ARG A 194 2.50 5.77 12.43
C ARG A 194 2.28 5.92 10.93
N PHE A 195 3.34 5.83 10.13
CA PHE A 195 3.21 5.85 8.69
C PHE A 195 2.61 4.53 8.20
N ASN A 196 1.53 4.62 7.45
CA ASN A 196 0.84 3.47 6.88
C ASN A 196 1.57 2.96 5.63
N PHE A 197 2.68 2.27 5.86
CA PHE A 197 3.55 1.75 4.81
C PHE A 197 2.81 0.76 3.89
N GLU A 198 2.00 -0.12 4.47
CA GLU A 198 1.28 -1.19 3.77
C GLU A 198 0.25 -0.61 2.82
N LEU A 199 -0.49 0.43 3.22
CA LEU A 199 -1.39 1.14 2.32
C LEU A 199 -0.67 1.60 1.05
N CYS A 200 0.50 2.22 1.22
CA CYS A 200 1.31 2.74 0.12
C CYS A 200 1.83 1.61 -0.77
N VAL A 201 2.32 0.52 -0.19
CA VAL A 201 2.77 -0.65 -0.96
C VAL A 201 1.63 -1.28 -1.74
N LYS A 202 0.46 -1.48 -1.12
CA LYS A 202 -0.69 -2.14 -1.74
C LYS A 202 -1.33 -1.31 -2.85
N ARG A 203 -1.17 0.01 -2.83
CA ARG A 203 -1.98 0.93 -3.62
C ARG A 203 -2.07 0.59 -5.11
N PRO A 204 -0.95 0.38 -5.84
CA PRO A 204 -1.02 0.11 -7.28
C PRO A 204 -1.73 -1.21 -7.60
N PHE A 205 -1.68 -2.18 -6.69
CA PHE A 205 -2.25 -3.52 -6.87
C PHE A 205 -3.78 -3.54 -6.79
N GLU A 206 -4.42 -2.50 -6.26
CA GLU A 206 -5.88 -2.36 -6.31
C GLU A 206 -6.38 -2.44 -7.76
N ALA A 207 -5.54 -2.06 -8.74
CA ALA A 207 -5.90 -2.02 -10.14
C ALA A 207 -6.18 -3.42 -10.71
N LEU A 208 -5.65 -4.47 -10.05
CA LEU A 208 -5.86 -5.89 -10.34
C LEU A 208 -7.13 -6.47 -9.67
N SER A 209 -7.84 -5.69 -8.85
CA SER A 209 -9.04 -6.14 -8.15
C SER A 209 -10.31 -5.73 -8.90
N ASP A 210 -11.17 -6.72 -9.18
CA ASP A 210 -12.52 -6.50 -9.71
C ASP A 210 -13.40 -5.68 -8.75
N ASN A 211 -13.07 -5.73 -7.45
CA ASN A 211 -13.80 -5.05 -6.39
C ASN A 211 -12.87 -4.11 -5.63
N ARG A 212 -12.43 -3.05 -6.33
CA ARG A 212 -11.54 -2.02 -5.78
C ARG A 212 -12.06 -1.41 -4.48
N GLU A 213 -13.38 -1.28 -4.35
CA GLU A 213 -14.02 -0.77 -3.13
C GLU A 213 -13.73 -1.64 -1.90
N ASN A 214 -13.46 -2.93 -2.06
CA ASN A 214 -13.18 -3.84 -0.94
C ASN A 214 -11.69 -4.15 -0.73
N PHE A 215 -10.81 -3.56 -1.54
CA PHE A 215 -9.38 -3.85 -1.47
C PHE A 215 -8.71 -3.32 -0.19
N TYR A 216 -9.23 -2.21 0.35
CA TYR A 216 -8.74 -1.60 1.58
C TYR A 216 -9.71 -1.76 2.74
N CYS A 217 -9.15 -1.81 3.95
CA CYS A 217 -9.94 -1.72 5.16
C CYS A 217 -10.46 -0.28 5.38
N MET A 218 -11.30 -0.06 6.39
CA MET A 218 -11.88 1.27 6.64
C MET A 218 -10.83 2.33 6.97
N GLU A 219 -9.82 2.00 7.79
CA GLU A 219 -8.78 2.96 8.20
C GLU A 219 -7.97 3.44 6.99
N GLU A 220 -7.58 2.52 6.11
CA GLU A 220 -6.88 2.80 4.87
C GLU A 220 -7.70 3.68 3.91
N LYS A 221 -9.01 3.40 3.79
CA LYS A 221 -9.92 4.25 3.00
C LYS A 221 -10.00 5.67 3.54
N MET A 222 -10.13 5.82 4.86
CA MET A 222 -10.14 7.14 5.49
C MET A 222 -8.85 7.91 5.20
N GLU A 223 -7.70 7.25 5.20
CA GLU A 223 -6.43 7.88 4.88
C GLU A 223 -6.33 8.30 3.40
N ILE A 224 -6.82 7.48 2.48
CA ILE A 224 -6.94 7.82 1.05
C ILE A 224 -7.85 9.04 0.86
N ASP A 225 -9.04 9.03 1.47
CA ASP A 225 -10.02 10.11 1.37
C ASP A 225 -9.46 11.42 1.94
N LEU A 226 -8.80 11.34 3.10
CA LEU A 226 -8.13 12.48 3.72
C LEU A 226 -7.03 13.03 2.82
N ALA A 227 -6.13 12.20 2.29
CA ALA A 227 -5.06 12.63 1.39
C ALA A 227 -5.62 13.31 0.12
N THR A 228 -6.72 12.77 -0.43
CA THR A 228 -7.42 13.38 -1.57
C THR A 228 -7.95 14.77 -1.22
N LYS A 229 -8.67 14.92 -0.11
CA LYS A 229 -9.21 16.21 0.35
C LYS A 229 -8.10 17.24 0.58
N VAL A 230 -6.99 16.82 1.20
CA VAL A 230 -5.84 17.69 1.47
C VAL A 230 -5.20 18.20 0.19
N ARG A 231 -5.11 17.35 -0.85
CA ARG A 231 -4.65 17.75 -2.17
C ARG A 231 -5.60 18.78 -2.82
N GLU A 232 -6.90 18.53 -2.80
CA GLU A 232 -7.89 19.47 -3.35
C GLU A 232 -7.84 20.82 -2.64
N LEU A 233 -7.62 20.83 -1.32
CA LEU A 233 -7.39 22.06 -0.56
C LEU A 233 -6.13 22.80 -1.02
N GLN A 234 -5.03 22.08 -1.21
CA GLN A 234 -3.79 22.66 -1.71
C GLN A 234 -3.96 23.26 -3.12
N ASP A 235 -4.61 22.53 -4.02
CA ASP A 235 -4.83 22.97 -5.40
C ASP A 235 -5.72 24.22 -5.42
N ARG A 236 -6.79 24.24 -4.59
CA ARG A 236 -7.64 25.43 -4.40
C ARG A 236 -6.88 26.62 -3.84
N TYR A 237 -6.08 26.42 -2.79
CA TYR A 237 -5.27 27.49 -2.21
C TYR A 237 -4.28 28.06 -3.23
N THR A 238 -3.60 27.20 -3.99
CA THR A 238 -2.67 27.60 -5.06
C THR A 238 -3.39 28.40 -6.15
N LEU A 239 -4.57 27.95 -6.57
CA LEU A 239 -5.39 28.64 -7.57
C LEU A 239 -5.87 30.01 -7.06
N ASN A 240 -6.38 30.07 -5.82
CA ASN A 240 -6.83 31.32 -5.21
C ASN A 240 -5.70 32.33 -5.08
N PHE A 241 -4.49 31.86 -4.70
CA PHE A 241 -3.28 32.68 -4.64
C PHE A 241 -2.91 33.23 -6.02
N ALA A 242 -2.95 32.38 -7.06
CA ALA A 242 -2.68 32.80 -8.44
C ALA A 242 -3.72 33.80 -8.98
N GLN A 243 -4.97 33.73 -8.51
CA GLN A 243 -6.06 34.65 -8.85
C GLN A 243 -6.06 35.94 -8.02
N ALA A 244 -5.01 36.20 -7.23
CA ALA A 244 -4.88 37.37 -6.37
C ALA A 244 -6.04 37.56 -5.37
N LYS A 245 -6.67 36.46 -4.91
CA LYS A 245 -7.48 36.55 -3.68
C LYS A 245 -6.56 36.96 -2.54
N GLU A 246 -6.93 38.03 -1.85
CA GLU A 246 -6.15 38.57 -0.73
C GLU A 246 -6.30 37.65 0.50
N TYR A 247 -5.34 36.74 0.66
CA TYR A 247 -5.00 36.18 1.96
C TYR A 247 -4.06 37.14 2.66
N ASP A 248 -4.36 37.50 3.92
CA ASP A 248 -3.39 38.22 4.73
C ASP A 248 -2.20 37.31 5.10
N LEU A 249 -1.15 37.89 5.68
CA LEU A 249 0.06 37.14 6.01
C LEU A 249 -0.20 36.04 7.05
N LEU A 250 -1.12 36.26 7.99
CA LEU A 250 -1.45 35.32 9.05
C LEU A 250 -2.24 34.13 8.49
N ASP A 251 -3.20 34.40 7.62
CA ASP A 251 -3.98 33.40 6.90
C ASP A 251 -3.08 32.48 6.08
N LYS A 252 -2.11 33.04 5.34
CA LYS A 252 -1.15 32.25 4.55
C LYS A 252 -0.35 31.29 5.42
N LEU A 253 0.26 31.81 6.49
CA LEU A 253 1.08 31.01 7.42
C LEU A 253 0.24 29.91 8.09
N MET A 254 -1.00 30.22 8.45
CA MET A 254 -1.88 29.26 9.10
C MET A 254 -2.36 28.18 8.13
N ILE A 255 -2.73 28.55 6.90
CA ILE A 255 -3.11 27.58 5.85
C ILE A 255 -1.92 26.66 5.55
N ASP A 256 -0.72 27.21 5.37
CA ASP A 256 0.49 26.41 5.09
C ASP A 256 0.81 25.46 6.25
N ALA A 257 0.71 25.92 7.50
CA ALA A 257 0.92 25.08 8.68
C ALA A 257 -0.13 23.96 8.81
N LEU A 258 -1.41 24.27 8.57
CA LEU A 258 -2.48 23.28 8.59
C LEU A 258 -2.34 22.26 7.47
N LEU A 259 -2.02 22.69 6.25
CA LEU A 259 -1.75 21.77 5.13
C LEU A 259 -0.54 20.88 5.41
N ALA A 260 0.52 21.41 6.04
CA ALA A 260 1.66 20.61 6.48
C ALA A 260 1.26 19.58 7.54
N TYR A 261 0.49 19.99 8.56
CA TYR A 261 -0.01 19.09 9.60
C TYR A 261 -0.92 17.98 9.04
N LEU A 262 -1.79 18.31 8.10
CA LEU A 262 -2.68 17.34 7.44
C LEU A 262 -1.92 16.31 6.59
N ARG A 263 -0.73 16.68 6.08
CA ARG A 263 0.17 15.76 5.35
C ARG A 263 1.09 14.97 6.25
N ASP A 264 1.15 15.29 7.54
CA ASP A 264 2.03 14.59 8.47
C ASP A 264 1.51 13.19 8.78
N GLY A 265 2.07 12.19 8.10
CA GLY A 265 1.77 10.78 8.31
C GLY A 265 2.13 10.26 9.71
N SER A 266 2.88 11.03 10.52
CA SER A 266 3.12 10.70 11.92
C SER A 266 1.95 11.07 12.85
N VAL A 267 0.90 11.71 12.33
CA VAL A 267 -0.29 12.08 13.10
C VAL A 267 -1.43 11.12 12.79
N SER A 268 -2.17 10.70 13.82
CA SER A 268 -3.32 9.80 13.65
C SER A 268 -4.35 10.41 12.68
N ILE A 269 -4.96 9.56 11.84
CA ILE A 269 -5.98 9.95 10.86
C ILE A 269 -7.09 10.78 11.51
N ALA A 270 -7.63 10.33 12.65
CA ALA A 270 -8.70 11.04 13.37
C ALA A 270 -8.30 12.46 13.81
N ALA A 271 -7.06 12.65 14.26
CA ALA A 271 -6.57 13.98 14.62
C ALA A 271 -6.41 14.87 13.38
N ARG A 272 -5.87 14.35 12.28
CA ARG A 272 -5.77 15.09 11.01
C ARG A 272 -7.16 15.45 10.47
N GLU A 273 -8.10 14.51 10.46
CA GLU A 273 -9.47 14.71 10.00
C GLU A 273 -10.17 15.88 10.69
N SER A 274 -9.95 16.06 12.00
CA SER A 274 -10.54 17.17 12.76
C SER A 274 -10.16 18.58 12.28
N TYR A 275 -9.01 18.72 11.60
CA TYR A 275 -8.49 19.99 11.10
C TYR A 275 -8.83 20.28 9.62
N VAL A 276 -9.41 19.31 8.90
CA VAL A 276 -9.80 19.50 7.48
C VAL A 276 -10.81 20.64 7.35
N ALA A 277 -11.87 20.61 8.15
CA ALA A 277 -12.92 21.63 8.13
C ALA A 277 -12.41 23.03 8.51
N GLN A 278 -11.41 23.12 9.40
CA GLN A 278 -10.78 24.40 9.72
C GLN A 278 -10.00 24.94 8.52
N THR A 279 -9.25 24.07 7.84
CA THR A 279 -8.45 24.42 6.66
C THR A 279 -9.33 24.86 5.49
N GLU A 280 -10.44 24.15 5.25
CA GLU A 280 -11.48 24.51 4.28
C GLU A 280 -12.01 25.92 4.52
N ARG A 281 -12.44 26.22 5.75
CA ARG A 281 -13.02 27.54 6.09
C ARG A 281 -12.04 28.68 5.87
N LEU A 282 -10.75 28.47 6.16
CA LEU A 282 -9.72 29.48 5.95
C LEU A 282 -9.45 29.71 4.46
N ILE A 283 -9.34 28.64 3.67
CA ILE A 283 -9.13 28.73 2.22
C ILE A 283 -10.33 29.40 1.53
N ASP A 284 -11.55 29.08 1.96
CA ASP A 284 -12.79 29.60 1.38
C ASP A 284 -13.18 30.99 1.91
N GLY A 285 -12.45 31.54 2.88
CA GLY A 285 -12.69 32.86 3.46
C GLY A 285 -13.96 32.94 4.32
N ALA A 286 -14.48 31.81 4.78
CA ALA A 286 -15.72 31.71 5.56
C ALA A 286 -15.59 32.24 7.00
N VAL A 287 -14.37 32.44 7.49
CA VAL A 287 -14.08 33.05 8.79
C VAL A 287 -12.96 34.07 8.61
N LYS A 288 -13.29 35.37 8.55
CA LYS A 288 -12.36 36.39 9.03
C LYS A 288 -12.41 36.35 10.54
N LEU A 289 -11.35 35.88 11.19
CA LEU A 289 -11.27 35.99 12.65
C LEU A 289 -11.29 37.48 13.02
N PRO A 290 -11.97 37.88 14.10
CA PRO A 290 -11.92 39.26 14.53
C PRO A 290 -10.46 39.57 14.87
N CYS A 291 -9.84 40.49 14.13
CA CYS A 291 -8.60 41.11 14.57
C CYS A 291 -8.80 41.55 16.01
N ALA A 292 -7.91 41.12 16.90
CA ALA A 292 -7.77 41.74 18.20
C ALA A 292 -7.43 43.22 17.96
N THR A 293 -8.45 44.07 17.94
CA THR A 293 -8.28 45.49 18.15
C THR A 293 -7.78 45.65 19.58
N SER A 294 -6.49 45.89 19.70
CA SER A 294 -5.91 46.51 20.89
C SER A 294 -6.78 47.72 21.28
N PRO A 295 -7.07 47.93 22.58
CA PRO A 295 -7.81 49.10 23.00
C PRO A 295 -6.98 50.32 22.64
N LYS A 296 -7.59 51.25 21.89
CA LYS A 296 -6.95 52.50 21.47
C LYS A 296 -6.37 53.24 22.68
N GLU A 297 -5.05 53.37 22.70
CA GLU A 297 -4.36 54.49 23.33
C GLU A 297 -4.77 55.78 22.62
N GLY A 298 -5.23 56.76 23.40
CA GLY A 298 -5.22 58.18 23.06
C GLY A 298 -6.34 58.69 22.15
N ALA A 299 -7.35 59.33 22.74
CA ALA A 299 -7.84 60.65 22.31
C ALA A 299 -8.93 61.17 23.29
N ASP A 300 -8.61 62.31 23.90
CA ASP A 300 -9.45 63.39 24.46
C ASP A 300 -10.83 63.07 25.08
N VAL A 301 -10.91 63.31 26.39
CA VAL A 301 -12.15 63.73 27.04
C VAL A 301 -12.00 65.20 27.39
N ASP A 302 -12.39 66.07 26.44
CA ASP A 302 -12.81 67.43 26.77
C ASP A 302 -14.15 67.35 27.51
N ARG A 303 -14.18 67.84 28.75
CA ARG A 303 -15.43 68.14 29.47
C ARG A 303 -15.46 69.61 29.86
N ILE A 304 -16.45 70.26 29.27
CA ILE A 304 -16.95 71.62 29.46
C ILE A 304 -17.47 71.81 30.89
N SER A 305 -17.34 73.06 31.36
CA SER A 305 -17.84 73.67 32.60
C SER A 305 -19.26 73.29 33.02
#